data_AF-A0A372DNU2-F1
#
_entry.id   AF-A0A372DNU2-F1
#
_cell.length_a   1.000
_cell.length_b   1.000
_cell.length_c   1.000
_cell.angle_alpha   90.00
_cell.angle_beta   90.00
_cell.angle_gamma   90.00
#
_symmetry.space_group_name_H-M   'P 1'
#
loop_
_entity.id
_entity.type
_entity.pdbx_description
1 polymer ?
#
loop_
_entity_poly.entity_id
_entity_poly.type
_entity_poly.pdbx_seq_one_letter_code
_entity_poly.pdbx_strand_id
1 'polypeptide(L)'
;MRPDVPASQRLPGQGALLAFLCRPENYPESTPAVEVLETHMSWVFLTRRHAYKLKKPFRRGRIDYTTVAARRRSCLRELRLNRRLAPDVYLDVVALTIDGSGRLALGGAGERIDWLLRMRRLPAEQSLERRLLARQAGADAARRIVARLVSFYAGAAHARWTPAGYRRHLLSAVASAARDLVRPAYGLARAEADTVADALREFAARHGDLLDARVRGARIVEGHGDLRPEHIYLSDPPTIIDCIEFDRGLRLRDPVDELAFLAMECDRLGCPDFDAWLFDAHADLAGDRPPRPLVEFHKGHSAFVRAAIAIAHLDDPDTGPRAHWTARARAYLQQARGYLAQARGMHERTGA
;
A
#
# COMPACT_ATOMS: atom_id res chain seq x y z
N MET A 1 31.99 39.81 -12.01
CA MET A 1 32.83 38.60 -11.86
C MET A 1 31.99 37.53 -11.17
N ARG A 2 31.32 36.66 -11.95
CA ARG A 2 30.58 35.51 -11.41
C ARG A 2 31.58 34.38 -11.19
N PRO A 3 31.56 33.66 -10.06
CA PRO A 3 32.49 32.55 -9.87
C PRO A 3 32.15 31.45 -10.88
N ASP A 4 33.17 31.04 -11.64
CA ASP A 4 33.16 29.86 -12.49
C ASP A 4 32.84 28.63 -11.65
N VAL A 5 31.70 28.01 -11.95
CA VAL A 5 31.42 26.63 -11.53
C VAL A 5 32.10 25.73 -12.56
N PRO A 6 33.04 24.85 -12.18
CA PRO A 6 33.74 24.00 -13.13
C PRO A 6 32.75 23.13 -13.91
N ALA A 7 33.03 22.91 -15.19
CA ALA A 7 32.25 22.10 -16.13
C ALA A 7 32.34 20.58 -15.81
N SER A 8 32.01 20.18 -14.59
CA SER A 8 31.75 18.79 -14.25
C SER A 8 30.38 18.40 -14.79
N GLN A 9 30.40 17.65 -15.89
CA GLN A 9 29.36 16.74 -16.40
C GLN A 9 27.94 16.98 -15.86
N ARG A 10 27.10 17.66 -16.66
CA ARG A 10 25.67 17.74 -16.37
C ARG A 10 25.12 16.32 -16.22
N LEU A 11 24.61 16.00 -15.04
CA LEU A 11 23.90 14.75 -14.80
C LEU A 11 22.83 14.56 -15.89
N PRO A 12 22.65 13.35 -16.43
CA PRO A 12 21.63 13.12 -17.43
C PRO A 12 20.25 13.49 -16.90
N GLY A 13 19.44 14.17 -17.71
CA GLY A 13 18.04 14.39 -17.38
C GLY A 13 17.29 13.06 -17.26
N GLN A 14 16.14 13.06 -16.57
CA GLN A 14 15.34 11.84 -16.34
C GLN A 14 15.04 11.06 -17.63
N GLY A 15 14.78 11.76 -18.74
CA GLY A 15 14.54 11.12 -20.04
C GLY A 15 15.70 10.26 -20.55
N ALA A 16 16.95 10.67 -20.30
CA ALA A 16 18.13 9.89 -20.67
C ALA A 16 18.27 8.62 -19.81
N LEU A 17 17.95 8.72 -18.52
CA LEU A 17 17.95 7.55 -17.61
C LEU A 17 16.87 6.55 -18.01
N LEU A 18 15.67 7.03 -18.33
CA LEU A 18 14.56 6.20 -18.82
C LEU A 18 14.95 5.49 -20.13
N ALA A 19 15.48 6.23 -21.10
CA ALA A 19 15.90 5.66 -22.39
C ALA A 19 16.99 4.58 -22.22
N PHE A 20 17.90 4.76 -21.27
CA PHE A 20 18.89 3.74 -20.90
C PHE A 20 18.22 2.51 -20.28
N LEU A 21 17.32 2.68 -19.31
CA LEU A 21 16.66 1.58 -18.61
C LEU A 21 15.64 0.82 -19.47
N CYS A 22 15.15 1.40 -20.57
CA CYS A 22 14.27 0.68 -21.50
C CYS A 22 15.01 -0.31 -22.42
N ARG A 23 16.35 -0.26 -22.48
CA ARG A 23 17.15 -1.07 -23.41
C ARG A 23 17.53 -2.42 -22.80
N PRO A 24 17.16 -3.56 -23.42
CA PRO A 24 17.46 -4.89 -22.92
C PRO A 24 18.95 -5.18 -22.64
N GLU A 25 19.84 -4.67 -23.49
CA GLU A 25 21.29 -4.87 -23.42
C GLU A 25 21.96 -4.23 -22.19
N ASN A 26 21.25 -3.35 -21.48
CA ASN A 26 21.78 -2.63 -20.31
C ASN A 26 21.58 -3.40 -18.98
N TYR A 27 20.98 -4.58 -19.03
CA TYR A 27 20.75 -5.42 -17.86
C TYR A 27 21.77 -6.57 -17.77
N PRO A 28 22.19 -6.97 -16.54
CA PRO A 28 23.14 -8.06 -16.37
C PRO A 28 22.65 -9.41 -16.91
N GLU A 29 21.34 -9.64 -16.87
CA GLU A 29 20.72 -10.83 -17.45
C GLU A 29 20.36 -10.65 -18.92
N SER A 30 20.47 -11.74 -19.69
CA SER A 30 19.88 -11.77 -21.04
C SER A 30 18.35 -11.63 -20.95
N THR A 31 17.83 -10.56 -21.54
CA THR A 31 16.40 -10.27 -21.63
C THR A 31 16.06 -9.86 -23.06
N PRO A 32 14.96 -10.38 -23.66
CA PRO A 32 14.61 -10.04 -25.05
C PRO A 32 13.93 -8.68 -25.15
N ALA A 33 13.26 -8.24 -24.09
CA ALA A 33 12.53 -6.99 -24.00
C ALA A 33 12.53 -6.48 -22.55
N VAL A 34 12.21 -5.20 -22.39
CA VAL A 34 11.95 -4.56 -21.11
C VAL A 34 10.55 -3.96 -21.16
N GLU A 35 9.66 -4.47 -20.33
CA GLU A 35 8.34 -3.88 -20.13
C GLU A 35 8.44 -2.80 -19.04
N VAL A 36 7.83 -1.64 -19.29
CA VAL A 36 7.87 -0.51 -18.35
C VAL A 36 6.51 -0.32 -17.74
N LEU A 37 6.45 -0.41 -16.42
CA LEU A 37 5.27 -0.04 -15.64
C LEU A 37 5.54 1.29 -14.96
N GLU A 38 4.63 2.23 -15.16
CA GLU A 38 4.70 3.53 -14.52
C GLU A 38 3.66 3.61 -13.40
N THR A 39 4.12 4.03 -12.23
CA THR A 39 3.27 4.39 -11.09
C THR A 39 3.40 5.90 -10.83
N HIS A 40 2.56 6.43 -9.94
CA HIS A 40 2.63 7.83 -9.55
C HIS A 40 4.01 8.23 -8.99
N MET A 41 4.75 7.32 -8.34
CA MET A 41 6.01 7.63 -7.66
C MET A 41 7.24 6.88 -8.18
N SER A 42 7.10 5.97 -9.13
CA SER A 42 8.19 5.11 -9.60
C SER A 42 7.95 4.60 -11.01
N TRP A 43 9.05 4.30 -11.71
CA TRP A 43 9.04 3.43 -12.89
C TRP A 43 9.56 2.05 -12.47
N VAL A 44 8.97 1.00 -13.03
CA VAL A 44 9.39 -0.39 -12.82
C VAL A 44 9.70 -1.00 -14.17
N PHE A 45 10.94 -1.46 -14.33
CA PHE A 45 11.44 -2.09 -15.56
C PHE A 45 11.46 -3.61 -15.36
N LEU A 46 10.59 -4.30 -16.08
CA LEU A 46 10.44 -5.75 -16.01
C LEU A 46 11.26 -6.41 -17.11
N THR A 47 12.31 -7.11 -16.70
CA THR A 47 13.11 -7.98 -17.57
C THR A 47 12.52 -9.39 -17.58
N ARG A 48 13.20 -10.35 -18.21
CA ARG A 48 12.82 -11.77 -18.16
C ARG A 48 12.69 -12.31 -16.73
N ARG A 49 13.59 -11.91 -15.81
CA ARG A 49 13.72 -12.52 -14.47
C ARG A 49 13.58 -11.53 -13.32
N HIS A 50 13.76 -10.24 -13.57
CA HIS A 50 13.80 -9.23 -12.52
C HIS A 50 12.86 -8.06 -12.82
N ALA A 51 12.58 -7.32 -11.76
CA ALA A 51 11.95 -6.02 -11.80
C ALA A 51 12.91 -5.01 -11.17
N TYR A 52 13.18 -3.89 -11.84
CA TYR A 52 14.03 -2.82 -11.33
C TYR A 52 13.16 -1.58 -11.11
N LYS A 53 13.01 -1.15 -9.86
CA LYS A 53 12.16 0.00 -9.50
C LYS A 53 13.04 1.25 -9.29
N LEU A 54 12.82 2.27 -10.12
CA LEU A 54 13.43 3.58 -10.01
C LEU A 54 12.38 4.56 -9.44
N LYS A 55 12.70 5.24 -8.33
CA LYS A 55 11.81 6.24 -7.73
C LYS A 55 11.89 7.57 -8.49
N LYS A 56 10.74 8.17 -8.77
CA LYS A 56 10.64 9.52 -9.36
C LYS A 56 11.06 10.56 -8.32
N PRO A 57 11.66 11.70 -8.71
CA PRO A 57 11.77 12.86 -7.84
C PRO A 57 10.38 13.37 -7.46
N PHE A 58 9.98 13.06 -6.24
CA PHE A 58 8.62 13.29 -5.75
C PHE A 58 8.66 13.73 -4.28
N ARG A 59 7.78 14.66 -3.91
CA ARG A 59 7.62 15.10 -2.52
C ARG A 59 6.15 15.36 -2.21
N ARG A 60 5.60 14.64 -1.23
CA ARG A 60 4.26 14.88 -0.70
C ARG A 60 4.13 14.33 0.71
N GLY A 61 3.65 15.14 1.64
CA GLY A 61 3.50 14.74 3.05
C GLY A 61 4.82 14.23 3.63
N ARG A 62 4.84 12.97 4.08
CA ARG A 62 6.03 12.29 4.65
C ARG A 62 6.96 11.66 3.60
N ILE A 63 6.62 11.75 2.32
CA ILE A 63 7.40 11.19 1.22
C ILE A 63 8.37 12.25 0.68
N ASP A 64 9.65 11.92 0.62
CA ASP A 64 10.69 12.75 -0.02
C ASP A 64 11.67 11.88 -0.81
N TYR A 65 11.59 11.99 -2.14
CA TYR A 65 12.45 11.34 -3.14
C TYR A 65 13.21 12.37 -3.99
N THR A 66 13.30 13.63 -3.54
CA THR A 66 13.83 14.74 -4.33
C THR A 66 15.34 14.61 -4.62
N THR A 67 16.10 14.03 -3.69
CA THR A 67 17.55 13.82 -3.82
C THR A 67 17.91 12.36 -4.06
N VAL A 68 19.05 12.14 -4.73
CA VAL A 68 19.63 10.79 -4.95
C VAL A 68 19.82 10.05 -3.62
N ALA A 69 20.33 10.75 -2.60
CA ALA A 69 20.51 10.18 -1.26
C ALA A 69 19.17 9.79 -0.61
N ALA A 70 18.11 10.59 -0.79
CA ALA A 70 16.77 10.25 -0.30
C ALA A 70 16.18 9.02 -1.00
N ARG A 71 16.34 8.92 -2.33
CA ARG A 71 15.93 7.73 -3.09
C ARG A 71 16.67 6.47 -2.66
N ARG A 72 17.98 6.56 -2.40
CA ARG A 72 18.77 5.45 -1.82
C ARG A 72 18.21 4.98 -0.49
N ARG A 73 17.99 5.91 0.45
CA ARG A 73 17.44 5.58 1.78
C ARG A 73 16.06 4.95 1.69
N SER A 74 15.23 5.42 0.75
CA SER A 74 13.91 4.85 0.50
C SER A 74 14.02 3.41 -0.04
N CYS A 75 14.86 3.17 -1.06
CA CYS A 75 15.08 1.82 -1.61
C CYS A 75 15.58 0.83 -0.55
N LEU A 76 16.55 1.23 0.29
CA LEU A 76 17.06 0.39 1.39
C LEU A 76 15.97 0.07 2.42
N ARG A 77 15.09 1.04 2.69
CA ARG A 77 13.97 0.86 3.62
C ARG A 77 12.91 -0.08 3.06
N GLU A 78 12.55 0.10 1.79
CA GLU A 78 11.62 -0.75 1.05
C GLU A 78 12.15 -2.20 0.97
N LEU A 79 13.43 -2.39 0.62
CA LEU A 79 14.12 -3.68 0.64
C LEU A 79 13.98 -4.36 2.01
N ARG A 80 14.38 -3.67 3.08
CA ARG A 80 14.34 -4.20 4.44
C ARG A 80 12.92 -4.58 4.87
N LEU A 81 11.94 -3.70 4.64
CA LEU A 81 10.57 -3.90 5.12
C LEU A 81 9.87 -5.05 4.39
N ASN A 82 10.05 -5.14 3.08
CA ASN A 82 9.39 -6.16 2.28
C ASN A 82 10.04 -7.54 2.38
N ARG A 83 11.34 -7.64 2.68
CA ARG A 83 11.99 -8.93 2.97
C ARG A 83 11.34 -9.73 4.11
N ARG A 84 10.58 -9.06 5.00
CA ARG A 84 9.82 -9.74 6.07
C ARG A 84 8.76 -10.70 5.52
N LEU A 85 8.14 -10.35 4.38
CA LEU A 85 7.07 -11.13 3.75
C LEU A 85 7.46 -11.72 2.40
N ALA A 86 8.49 -11.17 1.74
CA ALA A 86 8.95 -11.55 0.41
C ALA A 86 10.50 -11.57 0.30
N PRO A 87 11.21 -12.38 1.10
CA PRO A 87 12.68 -12.38 1.15
C PRO A 87 13.33 -12.71 -0.20
N ASP A 88 12.75 -13.66 -0.95
CA ASP A 88 13.25 -14.11 -2.26
C ASP A 88 12.78 -13.23 -3.43
N VAL A 89 12.03 -12.17 -3.14
CA VAL A 89 11.63 -11.17 -4.15
C VAL A 89 12.47 -9.94 -4.03
N TYR A 90 12.72 -9.41 -2.84
CA TYR A 90 13.49 -8.18 -2.66
C TYR A 90 14.98 -8.52 -2.54
N LEU A 91 15.72 -8.34 -3.63
CA LEU A 91 17.07 -8.88 -3.80
C LEU A 91 18.16 -7.91 -3.36
N ASP A 92 18.17 -6.69 -3.90
CA ASP A 92 19.24 -5.71 -3.62
C ASP A 92 18.86 -4.27 -4.03
N VAL A 93 19.68 -3.29 -3.63
CA VAL A 93 19.64 -1.92 -4.15
C VAL A 93 20.86 -1.68 -5.04
N VAL A 94 20.63 -1.51 -6.34
CA VAL A 94 21.66 -1.38 -7.37
C VAL A 94 21.87 0.09 -7.71
N ALA A 95 23.12 0.53 -7.80
CA ALA A 95 23.45 1.89 -8.22
C ALA A 95 23.28 2.04 -9.73
N LEU A 96 22.71 3.16 -10.17
CA LEU A 96 22.85 3.64 -11.54
C LEU A 96 24.07 4.55 -11.58
N THR A 97 25.04 4.23 -12.42
CA THR A 97 26.33 4.92 -12.46
C THR A 97 26.60 5.56 -13.81
N ILE A 98 27.37 6.64 -13.81
CA ILE A 98 27.96 7.25 -15.01
C ILE A 98 29.48 7.26 -14.87
N ASP A 99 30.20 6.75 -15.88
CA ASP A 99 31.66 6.77 -15.89
C ASP A 99 32.23 8.08 -16.43
N GLY A 100 33.55 8.26 -16.36
CA GLY A 100 34.22 9.48 -16.84
C GLY A 100 34.04 9.77 -18.33
N SER A 101 33.59 8.79 -19.13
CA SER A 101 33.24 8.95 -20.54
C SER A 101 31.77 9.30 -20.79
N GLY A 102 30.96 9.39 -19.72
CA GLY A 102 29.53 9.66 -19.81
C GLY A 102 28.67 8.42 -20.06
N ARG A 103 29.25 7.22 -20.01
CA ARG A 103 28.49 5.98 -20.25
C ARG A 103 27.76 5.54 -18.99
N LEU A 104 26.48 5.22 -19.14
CA LEU A 104 25.61 4.71 -18.08
C LEU A 104 25.79 3.20 -17.88
N ALA A 105 25.69 2.75 -16.64
CA ALA A 105 25.73 1.34 -16.27
C ALA A 105 24.93 1.05 -14.99
N LEU A 106 24.40 -0.18 -14.87
CA LEU A 106 23.86 -0.71 -13.62
C LEU A 106 24.97 -1.39 -12.82
N GLY A 107 25.28 -0.86 -11.64
CA GLY A 107 26.34 -1.39 -10.78
C GLY A 107 27.75 -1.24 -11.35
N GLY A 108 27.96 -0.31 -12.28
CA GLY A 108 29.26 -0.07 -12.91
C GLY A 108 30.22 0.77 -12.05
N ALA A 109 31.43 0.98 -12.59
CA ALA A 109 32.35 1.97 -12.05
C ALA A 109 31.90 3.39 -12.42
N GLY A 110 32.15 4.37 -11.55
CA GLY A 110 31.82 5.78 -11.80
C GLY A 110 31.00 6.45 -10.70
N GLU A 111 30.50 7.63 -11.00
CA GLU A 111 29.64 8.40 -10.10
C GLU A 111 28.26 7.75 -9.99
N ARG A 112 27.72 7.64 -8.77
CA ARG A 112 26.39 7.07 -8.51
C ARG A 112 25.34 8.16 -8.62
N ILE A 113 24.59 8.12 -9.71
CA ILE A 113 23.65 9.18 -10.06
C ILE A 113 22.20 8.86 -9.67
N ASP A 114 21.87 7.57 -9.47
CA ASP A 114 20.61 7.14 -8.89
C ASP A 114 20.68 5.72 -8.32
N TRP A 115 19.56 5.20 -7.82
CA TRP A 115 19.43 3.87 -7.22
C TRP A 115 18.16 3.18 -7.69
N LEU A 116 18.28 1.89 -8.00
CA LEU A 116 17.17 1.02 -8.33
C LEU A 116 17.02 -0.07 -7.28
N LEU A 117 15.79 -0.34 -6.89
CA LEU A 117 15.47 -1.53 -6.10
C LEU A 117 15.31 -2.71 -7.07
N ARG A 118 16.20 -3.70 -6.96
CA ARG A 118 16.18 -4.93 -7.76
C ARG A 118 15.35 -5.98 -7.05
N MET A 119 14.36 -6.50 -7.77
CA MET A 119 13.44 -7.51 -7.31
C MET A 119 13.38 -8.69 -8.28
N ARG A 120 12.99 -9.88 -7.81
CA ARG A 120 12.57 -10.98 -8.69
C ARG A 120 11.25 -10.59 -9.36
N ARG A 121 11.15 -10.77 -10.67
CA ARG A 121 9.88 -10.56 -11.39
C ARG A 121 8.88 -11.61 -10.93
N LEU A 122 7.71 -11.15 -10.50
CA LEU A 122 6.60 -12.02 -10.17
C LEU A 122 5.65 -12.14 -11.38
N PRO A 123 5.11 -13.34 -11.64
CA PRO A 123 4.10 -13.56 -12.67
C PRO A 123 2.80 -12.85 -12.29
N ALA A 124 2.36 -11.89 -13.09
CA ALA A 124 1.21 -11.02 -12.79
C ALA A 124 -0.09 -11.81 -12.60
N GLU A 125 -0.26 -12.88 -13.37
CA GLU A 125 -1.35 -13.86 -13.32
C GLU A 125 -1.43 -14.62 -11.99
N GLN A 126 -0.38 -14.60 -11.17
CA GLN A 126 -0.41 -15.17 -9.82
C GLN A 126 -0.81 -14.18 -8.73
N SER A 127 -1.02 -12.90 -9.04
CA SER A 127 -1.55 -11.96 -8.05
C SER A 127 -2.96 -12.38 -7.61
N LEU A 128 -3.29 -12.15 -6.33
CA LEU A 128 -4.59 -12.47 -5.77
C LEU A 128 -5.68 -11.70 -6.52
N GLU A 129 -5.43 -10.45 -6.92
CA GLU A 129 -6.35 -9.70 -7.79
C GLU A 129 -6.70 -10.47 -9.07
N ARG A 130 -5.69 -10.92 -9.83
CA ARG A 130 -5.93 -11.64 -11.09
C ARG A 130 -6.61 -12.98 -10.86
N ARG A 131 -6.24 -13.69 -9.80
CA ARG A 131 -6.85 -14.97 -9.43
C ARG A 131 -8.29 -14.80 -8.98
N LEU A 132 -8.63 -13.74 -8.26
CA LEU A 132 -10.01 -13.42 -7.88
C LEU A 132 -10.87 -13.07 -9.09
N LEU A 133 -10.37 -12.20 -9.98
CA LEU A 133 -11.06 -11.85 -11.23
C LEU A 133 -11.29 -13.07 -12.13
N ALA A 134 -10.35 -14.01 -12.14
CA ALA A 134 -10.48 -15.28 -12.85
C ALA A 134 -11.28 -16.36 -12.10
N ARG A 135 -11.80 -16.06 -10.90
CA ARG A 135 -12.50 -17.02 -10.01
C ARG A 135 -11.66 -18.27 -9.65
N GLN A 136 -10.34 -18.08 -9.52
CA GLN A 136 -9.33 -19.10 -9.21
C GLN A 136 -8.73 -18.97 -7.80
N ALA A 137 -9.27 -18.08 -6.96
CA ALA A 137 -8.87 -17.94 -5.55
C ALA A 137 -10.10 -18.17 -4.66
N GLY A 138 -9.99 -19.14 -3.76
CA GLY A 138 -11.05 -19.56 -2.84
C GLY A 138 -10.61 -19.60 -1.38
N ALA A 139 -11.33 -20.37 -0.56
CA ALA A 139 -11.04 -20.53 0.87
C ALA A 139 -9.60 -21.02 1.17
N ASP A 140 -9.05 -21.91 0.35
CA ASP A 140 -7.66 -22.38 0.49
C ASP A 140 -6.66 -21.22 0.34
N ALA A 141 -6.84 -20.37 -0.67
CA ALA A 141 -5.98 -19.20 -0.87
C ALA A 141 -6.06 -18.25 0.32
N ALA A 142 -7.27 -17.97 0.83
CA ALA A 142 -7.47 -17.16 2.03
C ALA A 142 -6.75 -17.76 3.25
N ARG A 143 -6.89 -19.07 3.48
CA ARG A 143 -6.23 -19.77 4.59
C ARG A 143 -4.71 -19.68 4.51
N ARG A 144 -4.12 -19.87 3.32
CA ARG A 144 -2.66 -19.76 3.10
C ARG A 144 -2.15 -18.34 3.32
N ILE A 145 -2.91 -17.32 2.89
CA ILE A 145 -2.59 -15.91 3.14
C ILE A 145 -2.63 -15.61 4.63
N VAL A 146 -3.69 -16.03 5.33
CA VAL A 146 -3.82 -15.81 6.77
C VAL A 146 -2.73 -16.53 7.54
N ALA A 147 -2.39 -17.78 7.20
CA ALA A 147 -1.27 -18.49 7.82
C ALA A 147 0.05 -17.71 7.70
N ARG A 148 0.31 -17.15 6.51
CA ARG A 148 1.49 -16.31 6.27
C ARG A 148 1.48 -15.04 7.12
N LEU A 149 0.33 -14.37 7.21
CA LEU A 149 0.16 -13.13 7.97
C LEU A 149 0.24 -13.36 9.49
N VAL A 150 -0.38 -14.42 10.02
CA VAL A 150 -0.31 -14.78 11.44
C VAL A 150 1.14 -15.03 11.86
N SER A 151 1.90 -15.79 11.07
CA SER A 151 3.34 -15.99 11.30
C SER A 151 4.12 -14.67 11.28
N PHE A 152 3.80 -13.78 10.34
CA PHE A 152 4.41 -12.45 10.26
C PHE A 152 4.08 -11.57 11.48
N TYR A 153 2.81 -11.53 11.91
CA TYR A 153 2.39 -10.73 13.06
C TYR A 153 2.97 -11.24 14.37
N ALA A 154 3.14 -12.55 14.53
CA ALA A 154 3.77 -13.14 15.72
C ALA A 154 5.23 -12.68 15.91
N GLY A 155 5.94 -12.40 14.81
CA GLY A 155 7.31 -11.85 14.84
C GLY A 155 7.39 -10.32 14.77
N ALA A 156 6.26 -9.61 14.67
CA ALA A 156 6.23 -8.17 14.48
C ALA A 156 6.39 -7.41 15.81
N ALA A 157 7.01 -6.24 15.75
CA ALA A 157 7.13 -5.38 16.93
C ALA A 157 5.76 -4.83 17.35
N HIS A 158 5.39 -5.04 18.62
CA HIS A 158 4.18 -4.47 19.20
C HIS A 158 4.34 -2.97 19.45
N ALA A 159 3.32 -2.20 19.09
CA ALA A 159 3.27 -0.77 19.37
C ALA A 159 2.59 -0.52 20.72
N ARG A 160 3.21 0.32 21.54
CA ARG A 160 2.62 0.77 22.81
C ARG A 160 1.73 1.97 22.55
N TRP A 161 0.43 1.72 22.50
CA TRP A 161 -0.60 2.76 22.45
C TRP A 161 -1.37 2.79 23.77
N THR A 162 -1.83 3.97 24.17
CA THR A 162 -2.96 4.05 25.09
C THR A 162 -4.24 3.86 24.29
N PRO A 163 -5.33 3.33 24.89
CA PRO A 163 -6.60 3.17 24.17
C PRO A 163 -7.10 4.49 23.57
N ALA A 164 -7.07 5.58 24.36
CA ALA A 164 -7.43 6.91 23.88
C ALA A 164 -6.51 7.43 22.76
N GLY A 165 -5.21 7.11 22.81
CA GLY A 165 -4.24 7.46 21.77
C GLY A 165 -4.52 6.76 20.45
N TYR A 166 -4.85 5.46 20.49
CA TYR A 166 -5.18 4.69 19.28
C TYR A 166 -6.48 5.17 18.63
N ARG A 167 -7.54 5.40 19.41
CA ARG A 167 -8.78 6.01 18.88
C ARG A 167 -8.53 7.36 18.22
N ARG A 168 -7.72 8.21 18.86
CA ARG A 168 -7.33 9.51 18.31
C ARG A 168 -6.57 9.38 17.00
N HIS A 169 -5.68 8.38 16.89
CA HIS A 169 -4.96 8.10 15.64
C HIS A 169 -5.93 7.75 14.51
N LEU A 170 -6.87 6.82 14.75
CA LEU A 170 -7.89 6.45 13.76
C LEU A 170 -8.76 7.65 13.35
N LEU A 171 -9.25 8.42 14.32
CA LEU A 171 -10.09 9.59 14.07
C LEU A 171 -9.33 10.75 13.41
N SER A 172 -8.02 10.87 13.62
CA SER A 172 -7.20 11.84 12.92
C SER A 172 -7.09 11.51 11.43
N ALA A 173 -7.04 10.23 11.05
CA ALA A 173 -7.09 9.81 9.66
C ALA A 173 -8.46 10.14 9.04
N VAL A 174 -9.56 9.93 9.78
CA VAL A 174 -10.92 10.34 9.36
C VAL A 174 -11.00 11.85 9.16
N ALA A 175 -10.51 12.64 10.10
CA ALA A 175 -10.51 14.10 9.98
C ALA A 175 -9.68 14.60 8.78
N SER A 176 -8.53 13.96 8.50
CA SER A 176 -7.74 14.30 7.31
C SER A 176 -8.49 13.95 6.03
N ALA A 177 -8.99 12.71 5.91
CA ALA A 177 -9.73 12.26 4.74
C ALA A 177 -10.97 13.12 4.47
N ALA A 178 -11.72 13.49 5.51
CA ALA A 178 -12.88 14.37 5.39
C ALA A 178 -12.49 15.75 4.83
N ARG A 179 -11.39 16.35 5.30
CA ARG A 179 -10.89 17.64 4.76
C ARG A 179 -10.49 17.54 3.30
N ASP A 180 -9.85 16.43 2.92
CA ASP A 180 -9.38 16.23 1.55
C ASP A 180 -10.57 16.01 0.59
N LEU A 181 -11.53 15.16 0.98
CA LEU A 181 -12.70 14.81 0.16
C LEU A 181 -13.60 16.01 -0.20
N VAL A 182 -13.68 17.01 0.68
CA VAL A 182 -14.57 18.17 0.53
C VAL A 182 -13.92 19.38 -0.14
N ARG A 183 -12.71 19.23 -0.69
CA ARG A 183 -12.06 20.28 -1.49
C ARG A 183 -12.93 20.60 -2.71
N PRO A 184 -13.32 21.88 -2.94
CA PRO A 184 -14.22 22.24 -4.04
C PRO A 184 -13.75 21.77 -5.42
N ALA A 185 -12.43 21.76 -5.64
CA ALA A 185 -11.79 21.34 -6.88
C ALA A 185 -12.09 19.87 -7.29
N TYR A 186 -12.59 19.05 -6.37
CA TYR A 186 -12.86 17.63 -6.60
C TYR A 186 -14.31 17.32 -7.02
N GLY A 187 -15.24 18.27 -6.85
CA GLY A 187 -16.63 18.08 -7.27
C GLY A 187 -17.36 16.92 -6.55
N LEU A 188 -16.91 16.54 -5.36
CA LEU A 188 -17.63 15.60 -4.49
C LEU A 188 -18.62 16.33 -3.59
N ALA A 189 -19.78 15.74 -3.37
CA ALA A 189 -20.80 16.32 -2.49
C ALA A 189 -20.32 16.23 -1.03
N ARG A 190 -20.19 17.38 -0.37
CA ARG A 190 -19.77 17.48 1.04
C ARG A 190 -20.57 16.54 1.96
N ALA A 191 -21.89 16.49 1.77
CA ALA A 191 -22.79 15.67 2.58
C ALA A 191 -22.44 14.17 2.54
N GLU A 192 -21.93 13.65 1.40
CA GLU A 192 -21.53 12.24 1.30
C GLU A 192 -20.34 11.92 2.20
N ALA A 193 -19.33 12.80 2.22
CA ALA A 193 -18.14 12.63 3.04
C ALA A 193 -18.44 12.84 4.53
N ASP A 194 -19.22 13.89 4.87
CA ASP A 194 -19.57 14.21 6.25
C ASP A 194 -20.40 13.09 6.89
N THR A 195 -21.37 12.52 6.16
CA THR A 195 -22.18 11.37 6.64
C THR A 195 -21.31 10.19 7.09
N VAL A 196 -20.31 9.82 6.28
CA VAL A 196 -19.41 8.70 6.61
C VAL A 196 -18.48 9.06 7.76
N ALA A 197 -17.93 10.28 7.77
CA ALA A 197 -17.05 10.75 8.83
C ALA A 197 -17.78 10.78 10.19
N ASP A 198 -19.04 11.21 10.22
CA ASP A 198 -19.86 11.23 11.43
C ASP A 198 -20.19 9.82 11.91
N ALA A 199 -20.52 8.90 11.01
CA ALA A 199 -20.75 7.50 11.36
C ALA A 199 -19.51 6.84 11.98
N LEU A 200 -18.31 7.14 11.47
CA LEU A 200 -17.04 6.67 12.05
C LEU A 200 -16.77 7.25 13.44
N ARG A 201 -17.03 8.56 13.64
CA ARG A 201 -16.89 9.23 14.94
C ARG A 201 -17.87 8.66 15.95
N GLU A 202 -19.12 8.45 15.55
CA GLU A 202 -20.18 7.89 16.39
C GLU A 202 -19.85 6.45 16.81
N PHE A 203 -19.37 5.61 15.88
CA PHE A 203 -18.91 4.27 16.22
C PHE A 203 -17.77 4.33 17.26
N ALA A 204 -16.76 5.17 17.04
CA ALA A 204 -15.64 5.30 17.98
C ALA A 204 -16.07 5.82 19.36
N ALA A 205 -17.15 6.61 19.43
CA ALA A 205 -17.72 7.11 20.67
C ALA A 205 -18.56 6.04 21.39
N ARG A 206 -19.45 5.33 20.68
CA ARG A 206 -20.37 4.34 21.26
C ARG A 206 -19.76 2.96 21.49
N HIS A 207 -18.83 2.56 20.63
CA HIS A 207 -18.19 1.23 20.62
C HIS A 207 -16.68 1.33 20.78
N GLY A 208 -16.21 2.42 21.39
CA GLY A 208 -14.79 2.63 21.67
C GLY A 208 -14.15 1.50 22.47
N ASP A 209 -14.92 0.77 23.28
CA ASP A 209 -14.43 -0.38 24.04
C ASP A 209 -13.96 -1.55 23.17
N LEU A 210 -14.56 -1.73 21.98
CA LEU A 210 -14.09 -2.73 21.03
C LEU A 210 -12.68 -2.41 20.54
N LEU A 211 -12.40 -1.14 20.24
CA LEU A 211 -11.07 -0.65 19.84
C LEU A 211 -10.09 -0.70 21.02
N ASP A 212 -10.54 -0.31 22.20
CA ASP A 212 -9.72 -0.31 23.41
C ASP A 212 -9.31 -1.72 23.82
N ALA A 213 -10.19 -2.71 23.66
CA ALA A 213 -9.89 -4.11 23.92
C ALA A 213 -8.72 -4.61 23.07
N ARG A 214 -8.62 -4.17 21.81
CA ARG A 214 -7.49 -4.51 20.93
C ARG A 214 -6.17 -3.95 21.47
N VAL A 215 -6.18 -2.71 21.95
CA VAL A 215 -5.00 -2.07 22.55
C VAL A 215 -4.61 -2.76 23.86
N ARG A 216 -5.58 -3.02 24.75
CA ARG A 216 -5.34 -3.73 26.03
C ARG A 216 -4.80 -5.14 25.82
N GLY A 217 -5.26 -5.82 24.76
CA GLY A 217 -4.75 -7.13 24.34
C GLY A 217 -3.43 -7.08 23.56
N ALA A 218 -2.72 -5.95 23.55
CA ALA A 218 -1.47 -5.75 22.82
C ALA A 218 -1.55 -6.11 21.33
N ARG A 219 -2.72 -5.95 20.68
CA ARG A 219 -2.94 -6.40 19.30
C ARG A 219 -2.36 -5.46 18.23
N ILE A 220 -1.86 -4.27 18.60
CA ILE A 220 -1.32 -3.31 17.62
C ILE A 220 0.14 -3.65 17.33
N VAL A 221 0.45 -3.98 16.08
CA VAL A 221 1.77 -4.42 15.61
C VAL A 221 2.27 -3.57 14.44
N GLU A 222 3.56 -3.64 14.13
CA GLU A 222 4.12 -3.08 12.90
C GLU A 222 3.92 -4.00 11.69
N GLY A 223 2.71 -3.93 11.13
CA GLY A 223 2.21 -4.73 10.03
C GLY A 223 2.69 -4.35 8.63
N HIS A 224 1.86 -4.60 7.62
CA HIS A 224 2.10 -4.27 6.22
C HIS A 224 1.72 -2.81 5.89
N GLY A 225 0.54 -2.39 6.35
CA GLY A 225 -0.01 -1.03 6.19
C GLY A 225 -0.75 -0.77 4.87
N ASP A 226 -0.70 -1.71 3.92
CA ASP A 226 -1.32 -1.55 2.59
C ASP A 226 -1.58 -2.90 1.89
N LEU A 227 -2.27 -3.81 2.60
CA LEU A 227 -2.47 -5.19 2.21
C LEU A 227 -3.56 -5.34 1.13
N ARG A 228 -3.23 -5.02 -0.13
CA ARG A 228 -4.16 -5.11 -1.26
C ARG A 228 -4.01 -6.40 -2.09
N PRO A 229 -5.06 -6.87 -2.79
CA PRO A 229 -5.00 -8.10 -3.59
C PRO A 229 -3.91 -8.11 -4.67
N GLU A 230 -3.61 -6.98 -5.30
CA GLU A 230 -2.55 -6.89 -6.32
C GLU A 230 -1.13 -7.03 -5.74
N HIS A 231 -0.98 -6.91 -4.41
CA HIS A 231 0.29 -7.05 -3.69
C HIS A 231 0.53 -8.45 -3.14
N ILE A 232 -0.45 -9.35 -3.25
CA ILE A 232 -0.37 -10.71 -2.75
C ILE A 232 -0.24 -11.65 -3.94
N TYR A 233 0.79 -12.48 -3.98
CA TYR A 233 1.01 -13.48 -5.02
C TYR A 233 0.85 -14.87 -4.43
N LEU A 234 0.01 -15.69 -5.06
CA LEU A 234 -0.34 -17.05 -4.61
C LEU A 234 0.75 -18.09 -4.96
N SER A 235 2.02 -17.71 -4.79
CA SER A 235 3.15 -18.65 -4.74
C SER A 235 3.04 -19.58 -3.53
N ASP A 236 3.91 -20.58 -3.40
CA ASP A 236 3.98 -21.43 -2.21
C ASP A 236 5.32 -21.28 -1.47
N PRO A 237 5.33 -20.67 -0.26
CA PRO A 237 4.21 -19.98 0.42
C PRO A 237 3.80 -18.68 -0.29
N PRO A 238 2.64 -18.06 0.04
CA PRO A 238 2.23 -16.79 -0.53
C PRO A 238 3.25 -15.68 -0.27
N THR A 239 3.50 -14.88 -1.30
CA THR A 239 4.44 -13.75 -1.27
C THR A 239 3.66 -12.46 -1.20
N ILE A 240 4.02 -11.55 -0.29
CA ILE A 240 3.33 -10.27 -0.10
C ILE A 240 4.35 -9.13 -0.24
N ILE A 241 4.08 -8.19 -1.13
CA ILE A 241 5.00 -7.13 -1.54
C ILE A 241 4.40 -5.73 -1.29
N ASP A 242 5.22 -4.69 -1.50
CA ASP A 242 4.82 -3.27 -1.46
C ASP A 242 4.26 -2.79 -0.09
N CYS A 243 4.90 -3.24 0.99
CA CYS A 243 4.72 -2.71 2.34
C CYS A 243 5.13 -1.24 2.40
N ILE A 244 4.28 -0.39 3.01
CA ILE A 244 4.51 1.06 3.11
C ILE A 244 5.88 1.33 3.74
N GLU A 245 6.77 2.02 3.04
CA GLU A 245 8.13 2.29 3.51
C GLU A 245 8.26 3.63 4.23
N PHE A 246 7.51 4.64 3.80
CA PHE A 246 7.73 6.05 4.17
C PHE A 246 7.12 6.48 5.50
N ASP A 247 6.11 5.77 6.01
CA ASP A 247 5.44 6.13 7.27
C ASP A 247 5.22 4.91 8.16
N ARG A 248 5.95 4.86 9.28
CA ARG A 248 5.78 3.81 10.28
C ARG A 248 4.38 3.85 10.90
N GLY A 249 3.79 5.03 11.08
CA GLY A 249 2.46 5.17 11.69
C GLY A 249 1.38 4.44 10.90
N LEU A 250 1.47 4.45 9.57
CA LEU A 250 0.55 3.72 8.69
C LEU A 250 0.71 2.20 8.77
N ARG A 251 1.85 1.70 9.27
CA ARG A 251 2.08 0.27 9.53
C ARG A 251 1.70 -0.15 10.94
N LEU A 252 1.42 0.78 11.87
CA LEU A 252 1.00 0.42 13.22
C LEU A 252 -0.49 0.09 13.21
N ARG A 253 -0.80 -1.18 13.00
CA ARG A 253 -2.13 -1.67 12.68
C ARG A 253 -2.49 -2.85 13.58
N ASP A 254 -3.78 -3.04 13.77
CA ASP A 254 -4.32 -4.30 14.26
C ASP A 254 -4.32 -5.32 13.12
N PRO A 255 -3.93 -6.59 13.31
CA PRO A 255 -4.13 -7.65 12.32
C PRO A 255 -5.56 -7.71 11.75
N VAL A 256 -6.58 -7.48 12.59
CA VAL A 256 -7.99 -7.45 12.16
C VAL A 256 -8.28 -6.28 11.22
N ASP A 257 -7.63 -5.14 11.44
CA ASP A 257 -7.70 -3.96 10.57
C ASP A 257 -7.04 -4.22 9.21
N GLU A 258 -5.92 -4.94 9.17
CA GLU A 258 -5.27 -5.34 7.90
C GLU A 258 -6.10 -6.37 7.12
N LEU A 259 -6.70 -7.36 7.80
CA LEU A 259 -7.59 -8.34 7.16
C LEU A 259 -8.89 -7.70 6.69
N ALA A 260 -9.46 -6.77 7.46
CA ALA A 260 -10.63 -6.00 7.06
C ALA A 260 -10.33 -5.17 5.80
N PHE A 261 -9.15 -4.54 5.73
CA PHE A 261 -8.74 -3.81 4.52
C PHE A 261 -8.62 -4.73 3.30
N LEU A 262 -8.01 -5.90 3.44
CA LEU A 262 -7.93 -6.89 2.36
C LEU A 262 -9.32 -7.36 1.92
N ALA A 263 -10.19 -7.70 2.86
CA ALA A 263 -11.57 -8.12 2.59
C ALA A 263 -12.37 -7.03 1.84
N MET A 264 -12.19 -5.76 2.23
CA MET A 264 -12.82 -4.60 1.57
C MET A 264 -12.35 -4.42 0.12
N GLU A 265 -11.05 -4.63 -0.16
CA GLU A 265 -10.54 -4.59 -1.54
C GLU A 265 -11.00 -5.82 -2.35
N CYS A 266 -11.14 -7.00 -1.74
CA CYS A 266 -11.70 -8.20 -2.41
C CYS A 266 -13.18 -8.04 -2.75
N ASP A 267 -13.98 -7.45 -1.86
CA ASP A 267 -15.39 -7.12 -2.12
C ASP A 267 -15.53 -6.17 -3.33
N ARG A 268 -14.66 -5.16 -3.40
CA ARG A 268 -14.59 -4.24 -4.55
C ARG A 268 -14.20 -4.93 -5.87
N LEU A 269 -13.58 -6.11 -5.82
CA LEU A 269 -13.32 -6.96 -6.99
C LEU A 269 -14.48 -7.93 -7.30
N GLY A 270 -15.63 -7.78 -6.62
CA GLY A 270 -16.79 -8.65 -6.79
C GLY A 270 -16.62 -10.03 -6.13
N CYS A 271 -15.79 -10.12 -5.08
CA CYS A 271 -15.50 -11.34 -4.35
C CYS A 271 -15.78 -11.19 -2.83
N PRO A 272 -17.05 -10.94 -2.43
CA PRO A 272 -17.39 -10.71 -1.03
C PRO A 272 -17.17 -11.93 -0.13
N ASP A 273 -17.28 -13.16 -0.65
CA ASP A 273 -17.10 -14.40 0.12
C ASP A 273 -15.70 -14.53 0.73
N PHE A 274 -14.70 -13.84 0.16
CA PHE A 274 -13.33 -13.85 0.65
C PHE A 274 -13.20 -13.31 2.07
N ASP A 275 -14.12 -12.44 2.48
CA ASP A 275 -14.24 -11.94 3.84
C ASP A 275 -14.47 -13.06 4.86
N ALA A 276 -15.47 -13.91 4.63
CA ALA A 276 -15.77 -15.02 5.52
C ALA A 276 -14.56 -15.96 5.61
N TRP A 277 -13.96 -16.30 4.46
CA TRP A 277 -12.79 -17.18 4.43
C TRP A 277 -11.57 -16.61 5.17
N LEU A 278 -11.33 -15.30 5.08
CA LEU A 278 -10.23 -14.65 5.82
C LEU A 278 -10.47 -14.71 7.33
N PHE A 279 -11.67 -14.37 7.79
CA PHE A 279 -11.94 -14.30 9.23
C PHE A 279 -12.15 -15.67 9.88
N ASP A 280 -12.66 -16.66 9.14
CA ASP A 280 -12.70 -18.06 9.60
C ASP A 280 -11.28 -18.61 9.76
N ALA A 281 -10.42 -18.41 8.75
CA ALA A 281 -9.02 -18.82 8.85
C ALA A 281 -8.27 -18.07 9.97
N HIS A 282 -8.57 -16.79 10.20
CA HIS A 282 -7.96 -16.01 11.28
C HIS A 282 -8.40 -16.50 12.65
N ALA A 283 -9.69 -16.80 12.82
CA ALA A 283 -10.19 -17.38 14.05
C ALA A 283 -9.53 -18.74 14.36
N ASP A 284 -9.38 -19.59 13.34
CA ASP A 284 -8.74 -20.90 13.47
C ASP A 284 -7.23 -20.80 13.78
N LEU A 285 -6.50 -19.99 13.03
CA LEU A 285 -5.03 -19.99 13.05
C LEU A 285 -4.44 -19.03 14.09
N ALA A 286 -5.13 -17.92 14.38
CA ALA A 286 -4.69 -16.93 15.36
C ALA A 286 -5.39 -17.07 16.71
N GLY A 287 -6.45 -17.88 16.81
CA GLY A 287 -7.29 -17.98 18.01
C GLY A 287 -8.00 -16.67 18.34
N ASP A 288 -8.23 -15.80 17.35
CA ASP A 288 -8.78 -14.46 17.52
C ASP A 288 -10.02 -14.29 16.63
N ARG A 289 -11.21 -14.23 17.24
CA ARG A 289 -12.49 -14.08 16.54
C ARG A 289 -13.06 -12.69 16.83
N PRO A 290 -12.74 -11.66 16.03
CA PRO A 290 -13.21 -10.31 16.28
C PRO A 290 -14.74 -10.21 16.12
N PRO A 291 -15.42 -9.39 16.94
CA PRO A 291 -16.84 -9.17 16.76
C PRO A 291 -17.11 -8.45 15.43
N ARG A 292 -18.19 -8.83 14.75
CA ARG A 292 -18.46 -8.33 13.40
C ARG A 292 -18.56 -6.79 13.30
N PRO A 293 -19.16 -6.06 14.26
CA PRO A 293 -19.16 -4.60 14.23
C PRO A 293 -17.76 -3.97 14.18
N LEU A 294 -16.75 -4.58 14.81
CA LEU A 294 -15.35 -4.09 14.74
C LEU A 294 -14.78 -4.27 13.34
N VAL A 295 -15.02 -5.42 12.71
CA VAL A 295 -14.59 -5.70 11.33
C VAL A 295 -15.21 -4.69 10.36
N GLU A 296 -16.52 -4.47 10.45
CA GLU A 296 -17.22 -3.52 9.59
C GLU A 296 -16.76 -2.07 9.80
N PHE A 297 -16.46 -1.69 11.05
CA PHE A 297 -15.85 -0.39 11.33
C PHE A 297 -14.50 -0.23 10.63
N HIS A 298 -13.61 -1.23 10.71
CA HIS A 298 -12.32 -1.17 10.03
C HIS A 298 -12.47 -1.09 8.51
N LYS A 299 -13.37 -1.87 7.90
CA LYS A 299 -13.67 -1.76 6.47
C LYS A 299 -14.17 -0.37 6.10
N GLY A 300 -15.11 0.17 6.88
CA GLY A 300 -15.64 1.52 6.67
C GLY A 300 -14.58 2.61 6.79
N HIS A 301 -13.70 2.50 7.79
CA HIS A 301 -12.58 3.41 8.01
C HIS A 301 -11.61 3.38 6.82
N SER A 302 -11.17 2.19 6.42
CA SER A 302 -10.25 2.02 5.29
C SER A 302 -10.87 2.51 3.98
N ALA A 303 -12.13 2.18 3.71
CA ALA A 303 -12.83 2.65 2.52
C ALA A 303 -12.90 4.19 2.47
N PHE A 304 -13.20 4.84 3.60
CA PHE A 304 -13.22 6.30 3.68
C PHE A 304 -11.86 6.94 3.40
N VAL A 305 -10.77 6.38 3.96
CA VAL A 305 -9.41 6.83 3.68
C VAL A 305 -9.02 6.58 2.21
N ARG A 306 -9.42 5.45 1.63
CA ARG A 306 -9.18 5.13 0.21
C ARG A 306 -9.93 6.05 -0.73
N ALA A 307 -11.12 6.51 -0.37
CA ALA A 307 -11.83 7.54 -1.12
C ALA A 307 -11.01 8.84 -1.22
N ALA A 308 -10.43 9.29 -0.10
CA ALA A 308 -9.58 10.48 -0.08
C ALA A 308 -8.30 10.30 -0.91
N ILE A 309 -7.66 9.12 -0.84
CA ILE A 309 -6.48 8.80 -1.65
C ILE A 309 -6.84 8.76 -3.15
N ALA A 310 -7.98 8.15 -3.50
CA ALA A 310 -8.45 8.07 -4.88
C ALA A 310 -8.70 9.47 -5.46
N ILE A 311 -9.41 10.34 -4.74
CA ILE A 311 -9.71 11.68 -5.26
C ILE A 311 -8.48 12.59 -5.34
N ALA A 312 -7.49 12.39 -4.45
CA ALA A 312 -6.25 13.17 -4.46
C ALA A 312 -5.40 12.95 -5.72
N HIS A 313 -5.69 11.92 -6.54
CA HIS A 313 -5.10 11.76 -7.86
C HIS A 313 -5.45 12.93 -8.79
N LEU A 314 -6.57 13.63 -8.57
CA LEU A 314 -6.96 14.81 -9.34
C LEU A 314 -6.03 16.03 -9.17
N ASP A 315 -5.12 16.00 -8.19
CA ASP A 315 -4.06 17.00 -8.03
C ASP A 315 -2.88 16.76 -8.98
N ASP A 316 -2.78 15.56 -9.57
CA ASP A 316 -1.75 15.21 -10.55
C ASP A 316 -2.27 15.51 -11.97
N PRO A 317 -1.64 16.43 -12.73
CA PRO A 317 -2.07 16.77 -14.08
C PRO A 317 -1.99 15.57 -15.05
N ASP A 318 -1.15 14.57 -14.76
CA ASP A 318 -0.91 13.40 -15.61
C ASP A 318 -1.73 12.18 -15.17
N THR A 319 -2.70 12.36 -14.25
CA THR A 319 -3.38 11.24 -13.58
C THR A 319 -4.32 10.39 -14.44
N GLY A 320 -4.43 10.69 -15.74
CA GLY A 320 -5.41 10.09 -16.63
C GLY A 320 -6.83 10.68 -16.44
N PRO A 321 -7.88 9.95 -16.85
CA PRO A 321 -9.24 10.51 -16.89
C PRO A 321 -9.77 10.89 -15.49
N ARG A 322 -10.06 12.17 -15.26
CA ARG A 322 -10.61 12.66 -13.98
C ARG A 322 -11.84 11.87 -13.52
N ALA A 323 -12.73 11.51 -14.46
CA ALA A 323 -13.94 10.76 -14.18
C ALA A 323 -13.67 9.39 -13.53
N HIS A 324 -12.55 8.73 -13.87
CA HIS A 324 -12.14 7.46 -13.27
C HIS A 324 -11.92 7.61 -11.76
N TRP A 325 -11.13 8.61 -11.36
CA TRP A 325 -10.80 8.84 -9.94
C TRP A 325 -11.99 9.33 -9.13
N THR A 326 -12.85 10.17 -9.71
CA THR A 326 -14.10 10.58 -9.06
C THR A 326 -15.04 9.39 -8.86
N ALA A 327 -15.24 8.55 -9.87
CA ALA A 327 -16.05 7.33 -9.75
C ALA A 327 -15.46 6.37 -8.70
N ARG A 328 -14.13 6.22 -8.68
CA ARG A 328 -13.43 5.40 -7.70
C ARG A 328 -13.62 5.89 -6.26
N ALA A 329 -13.51 7.20 -6.04
CA ALA A 329 -13.75 7.80 -4.73
C ALA A 329 -15.20 7.60 -4.25
N ARG A 330 -16.18 7.80 -5.13
CA ARG A 330 -17.60 7.56 -4.83
C ARG A 330 -17.89 6.10 -4.50
N ALA A 331 -17.30 5.15 -5.23
CA ALA A 331 -17.45 3.73 -4.95
C ALA A 331 -16.97 3.36 -3.54
N TYR A 332 -15.81 3.88 -3.12
CA TYR A 332 -15.32 3.69 -1.76
C TYR A 332 -16.22 4.36 -0.70
N LEU A 333 -16.76 5.55 -0.96
CA LEU A 333 -17.73 6.19 -0.04
C LEU A 333 -19.00 5.33 0.10
N GLN A 334 -19.49 4.74 -0.99
CA GLN A 334 -20.64 3.85 -0.96
C GLN A 334 -20.34 2.57 -0.15
N GLN A 335 -19.18 1.94 -0.35
CA GLN A 335 -18.76 0.79 0.46
C GLN A 335 -18.68 1.16 1.94
N ALA A 336 -18.05 2.30 2.27
CA ALA A 336 -17.93 2.78 3.65
C ALA A 336 -19.29 2.93 4.33
N ARG A 337 -20.27 3.52 3.64
CA ARG A 337 -21.65 3.64 4.13
C ARG A 337 -22.29 2.27 4.37
N GLY A 338 -22.10 1.33 3.46
CA GLY A 338 -22.62 -0.03 3.56
C GLY A 338 -22.11 -0.76 4.81
N TYR A 339 -20.79 -0.78 5.03
CA TYR A 339 -20.20 -1.43 6.20
C TYR A 339 -20.64 -0.76 7.50
N LEU A 340 -20.66 0.57 7.57
CA LEU A 340 -21.06 1.28 8.79
C LEU A 340 -22.55 1.08 9.12
N ALA A 341 -23.42 0.91 8.12
CA ALA A 341 -24.81 0.53 8.35
C ALA A 341 -24.93 -0.89 8.93
N GLN A 342 -24.14 -1.84 8.43
CA GLN A 342 -24.09 -3.21 8.97
C GLN A 342 -23.56 -3.24 10.41
N ALA A 343 -22.53 -2.45 10.70
CA ALA A 343 -21.97 -2.31 12.04
C ALA A 343 -23.02 -1.87 13.07
N ARG A 344 -23.87 -0.88 12.71
CA ARG A 344 -24.96 -0.38 13.56
C ARG A 344 -26.06 -1.43 13.74
N GLY A 345 -26.59 -1.99 12.65
CA GLY A 345 -27.73 -2.91 12.70
C GLY A 345 -27.42 -4.26 13.34
N MET A 346 -26.16 -4.70 13.41
CA MET A 346 -25.77 -5.89 14.17
C MET A 346 -25.70 -5.63 15.66
N HIS A 347 -25.27 -4.43 16.08
CA HIS A 347 -25.21 -4.09 17.49
C HIS A 347 -26.60 -3.96 18.12
N GLU A 348 -27.54 -3.32 17.43
CA GLU A 348 -28.94 -3.20 17.87
C GLU A 348 -29.62 -4.57 18.08
N ARG A 349 -29.19 -5.61 17.35
CA ARG A 349 -29.72 -6.99 17.48
C ARG A 349 -29.03 -7.83 18.56
N THR A 350 -27.87 -7.41 19.05
CA THR A 350 -27.12 -8.15 20.10
C THR A 350 -27.21 -7.46 21.47
N GLY A 351 -27.75 -6.23 21.52
CA GLY A 351 -27.94 -5.44 22.74
C GLY A 351 -29.40 -5.34 23.21
N ALA A 352 -30.31 -6.12 22.62
CA ALA A 352 -31.65 -6.42 23.13
C ALA A 352 -31.65 -7.89 23.58
#